data_AF-A0A1F2SW04-F1
#
_entry.id   AF-A0A1F2SW04-F1
#
_cell.length_a   1.000
_cell.length_b   1.000
_cell.length_c   1.000
_cell.angle_alpha   90.00
_cell.angle_beta   90.00
_cell.angle_gamma   90.00
#
_symmetry.space_group_name_H-M   'P 1'
#
loop_
_entity.id
_entity.type
_entity.pdbx_description
1 polymer ?
#
loop_
_entity_poly.entity_id
_entity_poly.type
_entity_poly.pdbx_seq_one_letter_code
_entity_poly.pdbx_strand_id
1 'polypeptide(L)'
;MICDLQEQSSDNAFETVDESESETVALFDAPIKTDFITDLNEDGYILLRPIPVQIEREGDEHAVASFAEANVAIGGTSEQDAFQSLFAEILDTFDELSDVDEQLGPDALRQLQTLRTYIAKA
;
A
#
# COMPACT_ATOMS: atom_id res chain seq x y z
N MET A 1 -44.70 -51.43 -46.87
CA MET A 1 -44.88 -49.99 -46.63
C MET A 1 -43.85 -49.61 -45.59
N ILE A 2 -42.66 -49.21 -46.05
CA ILE A 2 -41.53 -48.82 -45.22
C ILE A 2 -41.29 -47.36 -45.64
N CYS A 3 -41.63 -46.42 -44.76
CA CYS A 3 -41.31 -45.01 -44.94
C CYS A 3 -40.18 -44.69 -43.98
N ASP A 4 -38.99 -44.68 -44.57
CA ASP A 4 -37.73 -44.16 -44.05
C ASP A 4 -37.75 -42.62 -44.09
N LEU A 5 -36.77 -42.01 -43.42
CA LEU A 5 -36.46 -40.58 -43.33
C LEU A 5 -37.39 -39.69 -42.49
N GLN A 6 -36.89 -39.30 -41.30
CA GLN A 6 -37.05 -37.93 -40.82
C GLN A 6 -35.69 -37.24 -40.82
N GLU A 7 -35.54 -36.32 -41.75
CA GLU A 7 -34.62 -35.19 -41.67
C GLU A 7 -35.14 -34.18 -40.64
N GLN A 8 -34.25 -33.58 -39.87
CA GLN A 8 -34.34 -32.17 -39.49
C GLN A 8 -32.98 -31.65 -39.01
N SER A 9 -32.37 -30.87 -39.89
CA SER A 9 -31.34 -29.88 -39.59
C SER A 9 -31.90 -28.81 -38.64
N SER A 10 -31.04 -28.34 -37.72
CA SER A 10 -31.04 -27.03 -37.06
C SER A 10 -30.00 -27.14 -35.93
N ASP A 11 -29.19 -26.17 -35.56
CA ASP A 11 -28.86 -24.84 -36.06
C ASP A 11 -27.71 -24.37 -35.13
N ASN A 12 -26.88 -23.48 -35.65
CA ASN A 12 -26.06 -22.51 -34.92
C ASN A 12 -25.07 -22.95 -33.82
N ALA A 13 -23.80 -22.77 -34.20
CA ALA A 13 -22.77 -22.21 -33.34
C ALA A 13 -23.24 -20.88 -32.71
N PHE A 14 -23.17 -20.77 -31.38
CA PHE A 14 -23.18 -19.49 -30.69
C PHE A 14 -22.69 -19.67 -29.25
N GLU A 15 -21.67 -18.87 -28.90
CA GLU A 15 -21.39 -18.24 -27.60
C GLU A 15 -21.32 -19.18 -26.35
N THR A 16 -20.29 -19.11 -25.52
CA THR A 16 -19.92 -17.90 -24.80
C THR A 16 -18.45 -17.91 -24.39
N VAL A 17 -17.85 -16.77 -24.73
CA VAL A 17 -16.64 -16.15 -24.21
C VAL A 17 -16.42 -16.32 -22.71
N ASP A 18 -15.16 -16.58 -22.38
CA ASP A 18 -14.41 -15.86 -21.36
C ASP A 18 -15.11 -15.67 -20.01
N GLU A 19 -15.12 -16.75 -19.22
CA GLU A 19 -15.10 -16.60 -17.77
C GLU A 19 -13.63 -16.49 -17.37
N SER A 20 -13.01 -15.34 -17.67
CA SER A 20 -11.97 -14.81 -16.80
C SER A 20 -12.64 -14.64 -15.44
N GLU A 21 -12.51 -15.65 -14.58
CA GLU A 21 -12.81 -15.54 -13.17
C GLU A 21 -11.95 -14.38 -12.66
N SER A 22 -12.56 -13.20 -12.63
CA SER A 22 -12.07 -12.07 -11.90
C SER A 22 -12.12 -12.54 -10.46
N GLU A 23 -11.01 -13.09 -9.98
CA GLU A 23 -10.79 -13.38 -8.58
C GLU A 23 -11.10 -12.09 -7.85
N THR A 24 -12.31 -12.05 -7.30
CA THR A 24 -12.71 -11.08 -6.31
C THR A 24 -11.70 -11.22 -5.21
N VAL A 25 -10.73 -10.31 -5.20
CA VAL A 25 -9.71 -10.20 -4.16
C VAL A 25 -10.51 -10.25 -2.86
N ALA A 26 -10.39 -11.37 -2.15
CA ALA A 26 -10.92 -11.46 -0.82
C ALA A 26 -10.21 -10.34 -0.07
N LEU A 27 -10.94 -9.25 0.20
CA LEU A 27 -10.56 -8.31 1.25
C LEU A 27 -10.57 -9.16 2.51
N PHE A 28 -9.42 -9.78 2.79
CA PHE A 28 -9.15 -10.32 4.10
C PHE A 28 -9.31 -9.13 5.03
N ASP A 29 -10.32 -9.20 5.89
CA ASP A 29 -10.62 -8.26 6.98
C ASP A 29 -9.48 -8.35 8.01
N ALA A 30 -8.24 -8.10 7.57
CA ALA A 30 -7.11 -7.95 8.43
C ALA A 30 -7.38 -6.68 9.25
N PRO A 31 -7.25 -6.74 10.59
CA PRO A 31 -7.48 -5.57 11.41
C PRO A 31 -6.45 -4.50 11.06
N ILE A 32 -6.87 -3.45 10.35
CA ILE A 32 -6.04 -2.27 10.13
C ILE A 32 -5.98 -1.54 11.48
N LYS A 33 -4.79 -1.54 12.07
CA LYS A 33 -4.51 -0.82 13.31
C LYS A 33 -3.94 0.54 12.97
N THR A 34 -4.58 1.59 13.46
CA THR A 34 -4.03 2.95 13.35
C THR A 34 -3.26 3.27 14.63
N ASP A 35 -2.02 3.69 14.46
CA ASP A 35 -1.15 4.17 15.52
C ASP A 35 -0.59 5.56 15.14
N PHE A 36 0.08 6.22 16.08
CA PHE A 36 0.64 7.55 15.85
C PHE A 36 2.08 7.63 16.37
N ILE A 37 2.99 8.11 15.53
CA ILE A 37 4.32 8.51 16.00
C ILE A 37 4.15 9.89 16.64
N THR A 38 4.27 9.95 17.96
CA THR A 38 4.12 11.19 18.76
C THR A 38 5.43 11.78 19.25
N ASP A 39 6.53 11.05 19.10
CA ASP A 39 7.87 11.48 19.49
C ASP A 39 8.89 10.82 18.57
N LEU A 40 9.89 11.58 18.11
CA LEU A 40 10.98 11.05 17.29
C LEU A 40 12.16 10.57 18.13
N ASN A 41 12.34 11.11 19.35
CA ASN A 41 13.43 10.79 20.25
C ASN A 41 14.84 10.71 19.60
N GLU A 42 15.04 11.44 18.50
CA GLU A 42 16.26 11.47 17.68
C GLU A 42 16.82 12.89 17.70
N ASP A 43 18.09 13.03 18.08
CA ASP A 43 18.78 14.31 18.12
C ASP A 43 18.82 14.92 16.71
N GLY A 44 18.30 16.14 16.56
CA GLY A 44 18.29 16.86 15.29
C GLY A 44 16.96 16.86 14.55
N TYR A 45 15.93 16.17 15.04
CA TYR A 45 14.57 16.24 14.48
C TYR A 45 13.54 16.73 15.50
N ILE A 46 12.60 17.53 15.02
CA ILE A 46 11.46 18.04 15.78
C ILE A 46 10.19 17.51 15.12
N LEU A 47 9.37 16.80 15.90
CA LEU A 47 8.04 16.41 15.47
C LEU A 47 7.09 17.60 15.59
N LEU A 48 6.64 18.12 14.45
CA LEU A 48 5.66 19.22 14.38
C LEU A 48 4.23 18.73 14.59
N ARG A 49 3.94 17.50 14.13
CA ARG A 49 2.61 16.87 14.22
C ARG A 49 2.74 15.37 14.38
N PRO A 50 1.80 14.71 15.09
CA PRO A 50 1.75 13.26 15.13
C PRO A 50 1.63 12.69 13.73
N ILE A 51 2.48 11.73 13.38
CA ILE A 51 2.43 11.06 12.07
C ILE A 51 1.47 9.87 12.19
N PRO A 52 0.36 9.87 11.44
CA PRO A 52 -0.56 8.74 11.43
C PRO A 52 0.08 7.55 10.72
N VAL A 53 0.15 6.41 11.39
CA VAL A 53 0.67 5.15 10.86
C VAL A 53 -0.46 4.14 10.80
N GLN A 54 -0.61 3.48 9.67
CA GLN A 54 -1.55 2.37 9.50
C GLN A 54 -0.75 1.07 9.43
N ILE A 55 -0.98 0.19 10.39
CA ILE A 55 -0.37 -1.13 10.45
C ILE A 55 -1.44 -2.14 10.02
N GLU A 56 -1.20 -2.82 8.92
CA GLU A 56 -2.01 -3.91 8.42
C GLU A 56 -1.28 -5.23 8.67
N ARG A 57 -2.00 -6.26 9.11
CA ARG A 57 -1.40 -7.58 9.34
C ARG A 57 -1.63 -8.48 8.14
N GLU A 58 -0.56 -8.84 7.44
CA GLU A 58 -0.61 -9.78 6.32
C GLU A 58 -0.31 -11.21 6.81
N GLY A 59 -1.30 -11.84 7.45
CA GLY A 59 -1.16 -13.20 8.01
C GLY A 59 -0.56 -13.25 9.41
N ASP A 60 0.07 -14.36 9.79
CA ASP A 60 0.52 -14.60 11.16
C ASP A 60 1.86 -13.91 11.51
N GLU A 61 2.77 -13.84 10.53
CA GLU A 61 4.19 -13.45 10.74
C GLU A 61 4.63 -12.23 9.90
N HIS A 62 3.68 -11.54 9.25
CA HIS A 62 3.97 -10.33 8.49
C HIS A 62 3.00 -9.21 8.84
N ALA A 63 3.54 -8.00 8.93
CA ALA A 63 2.75 -6.78 9.06
C ALA A 63 3.36 -5.70 8.17
N VAL A 64 2.51 -4.84 7.62
CA VAL A 64 2.91 -3.68 6.82
C VAL A 64 2.49 -2.43 7.55
N ALA A 65 3.45 -1.58 7.85
CA ALA A 65 3.20 -0.24 8.35
C ALA A 65 3.27 0.74 7.18
N SER A 66 2.28 1.62 7.08
CA SER A 66 2.17 2.60 6.01
C SER A 66 1.83 3.97 6.54
N PHE A 67 2.40 4.99 5.91
CA PHE A 67 2.09 6.38 6.11
C PHE A 67 1.55 6.94 4.79
N ALA A 68 0.22 6.99 4.70
CA ALA A 68 -0.49 7.32 3.46
C ALA A 68 -0.16 8.72 2.93
N GLU A 69 0.11 9.70 3.79
CA GLU A 69 0.32 11.08 3.34
C GLU A 69 1.67 11.27 2.65
N ALA A 70 2.73 10.63 3.14
CA ALA A 70 4.04 10.65 2.49
C ALA A 70 4.25 9.48 1.51
N ASN A 71 3.23 8.65 1.28
CA ASN A 71 3.33 7.46 0.41
C ASN A 71 4.52 6.54 0.78
N VAL A 72 4.77 6.36 2.08
CA VAL A 72 5.82 5.47 2.59
C VAL A 72 5.15 4.24 3.17
N ALA A 73 5.61 3.05 2.80
CA ALA A 73 5.12 1.81 3.38
C ALA A 73 6.27 0.80 3.49
N ILE A 74 6.29 0.06 4.60
CA ILE A 74 7.33 -0.93 4.86
C ILE A 74 6.75 -2.13 5.59
N GLY A 75 7.22 -3.31 5.19
CA GLY A 75 6.88 -4.57 5.82
C GLY A 75 7.83 -4.89 6.98
N GLY A 76 7.31 -5.61 7.96
CA GLY A 76 8.05 -6.17 9.07
C GLY A 76 7.54 -7.56 9.43
N THR A 77 8.32 -8.24 10.26
CA THR A 77 8.00 -9.58 10.79
C THR A 77 6.96 -9.54 11.92
N SER A 78 6.61 -8.34 12.38
CA SER A 78 5.55 -8.10 13.37
C SER A 78 5.04 -6.66 13.26
N GLU A 79 3.90 -6.35 13.87
CA GLU A 79 3.36 -4.98 13.93
C GLU A 79 4.38 -3.98 14.50
N GLN A 80 5.09 -4.38 15.56
CA GLN A 80 6.09 -3.53 16.21
C GLN A 80 7.33 -3.34 15.34
N ASP A 81 7.78 -4.41 14.69
CA ASP A 81 8.91 -4.37 13.75
C ASP A 81 8.57 -3.45 12.58
N ALA A 82 7.41 -3.63 11.94
CA ALA A 82 6.94 -2.80 10.84
C ALA A 82 6.83 -1.32 11.25
N PHE A 83 6.30 -1.03 12.45
CA PHE A 83 6.21 0.34 12.96
C PHE A 83 7.59 0.98 13.16
N GLN A 84 8.55 0.26 13.76
CA GLN A 84 9.92 0.74 13.97
C GLN A 84 10.67 0.91 12.65
N SER A 85 10.49 -0.02 11.72
CA SER A 85 11.02 0.10 10.36
C SER A 85 10.44 1.32 9.64
N LEU A 86 9.13 1.58 9.76
CA LEU A 86 8.50 2.73 9.12
C LEU A 86 9.03 4.03 9.71
N PHE A 87 9.21 4.06 11.02
CA PHE A 87 9.79 5.20 11.71
C PHE A 87 11.19 5.53 11.16
N ALA A 88 12.07 4.54 11.05
CA ALA A 88 13.41 4.71 10.50
C ALA A 88 13.37 5.12 9.02
N GLU A 89 12.51 4.48 8.22
CA GLU A 89 12.33 4.76 6.80
C GLU A 89 11.88 6.21 6.55
N ILE A 90 10.96 6.72 7.38
CA ILE A 90 10.48 8.10 7.30
C ILE A 90 11.63 9.10 7.53
N LEU A 91 12.48 8.84 8.52
CA LEU A 91 13.62 9.71 8.82
C LEU A 91 14.69 9.65 7.72
N ASP A 92 15.03 8.45 7.28
CA ASP A 92 16.02 8.24 6.21
C ASP A 92 15.56 8.88 4.89
N THR A 93 14.30 8.63 4.51
CA THR A 93 13.66 9.26 3.35
C THR A 93 13.66 10.79 3.47
N PHE A 94 13.35 11.32 4.66
CA PHE A 94 13.35 12.76 4.88
C PHE A 94 14.74 13.36 4.75
N ASP A 95 15.78 12.69 5.24
CA ASP A 95 17.16 13.14 5.11
C ASP A 95 17.65 13.09 3.67
N GLU A 96 17.46 11.95 3.00
CA GLU A 96 17.84 11.76 1.60
C GLU A 96 17.19 12.84 0.72
N LEU A 97 15.87 13.02 0.85
CA LEU A 97 15.15 14.03 0.09
C LEU A 97 15.57 15.46 0.46
N SER A 98 15.87 15.73 1.73
CA SER A 98 16.31 17.06 2.17
C SER A 98 17.70 17.43 1.65
N ASP A 99 18.60 16.45 1.50
CA ASP A 99 19.97 16.67 1.03
C ASP A 99 20.06 16.93 -0.48
N VAL A 100 19.08 16.43 -1.26
CA VAL A 100 19.05 16.59 -2.73
C VAL A 100 17.88 17.45 -3.24
N ASP A 101 17.28 18.29 -2.39
CA ASP A 101 16.08 19.14 -2.66
C ASP A 101 16.10 19.82 -4.05
N GLU A 102 17.25 20.33 -4.49
CA GLU A 102 17.41 21.04 -5.77
C GLU A 102 17.37 20.15 -7.03
N GLN A 103 17.48 18.82 -6.86
CA GLN A 103 17.52 17.83 -7.95
C GLN A 103 16.30 16.90 -7.96
N LEU A 104 15.37 17.08 -7.02
CA LEU A 104 14.19 16.24 -6.91
C LEU A 104 13.19 16.45 -8.05
N GLY A 105 12.62 15.35 -8.53
CA GLY A 105 11.46 15.37 -9.40
C GLY A 105 10.20 15.90 -8.68
N PRO A 106 9.14 16.25 -9.42
CA PRO A 106 7.94 16.86 -8.84
C PRO A 106 7.24 15.98 -7.78
N ASP A 107 7.27 14.66 -7.92
CA ASP A 107 6.65 13.76 -6.94
C ASP A 107 7.47 13.61 -5.66
N ALA A 108 8.79 13.46 -5.76
CA ALA A 108 9.67 13.43 -4.59
C ALA A 108 9.65 14.77 -3.82
N LEU A 109 9.54 15.89 -4.53
CA LEU A 109 9.39 17.21 -3.92
C LEU A 109 8.06 17.34 -3.15
N ARG A 110 6.95 16.79 -3.67
CA ARG A 110 5.68 16.71 -2.93
C ARG A 110 5.79 15.84 -1.70
N GLN A 111 6.47 14.70 -1.80
CA GLN A 111 6.71 13.82 -0.67
C GLN A 111 7.52 14.54 0.42
N LEU A 112 8.62 15.22 0.05
CA LEU A 112 9.41 16.03 0.97
C LEU A 112 8.60 17.17 1.59
N GLN A 113 7.80 17.89 0.81
CA GLN A 113 6.91 18.93 1.34
C GLN A 113 5.93 18.38 2.36
N THR A 114 5.39 17.18 2.11
CA THR A 114 4.48 16.52 3.04
C THR A 114 5.21 16.14 4.32
N LEU A 115 6.37 15.49 4.22
CA LEU A 115 7.22 15.15 5.37
C LEU A 115 7.61 16.40 6.19
N ARG A 116 7.93 17.53 5.53
CA ARG A 116 8.22 18.82 6.18
C ARG A 116 7.04 19.41 6.98
N THR A 117 5.81 18.96 6.74
CA THR A 117 4.65 19.37 7.58
C THR A 117 4.57 18.62 8.90
N TYR A 118 5.22 17.45 8.99
CA TYR A 118 5.25 16.57 10.16
C TYR A 118 6.57 16.65 10.92
N ILE A 119 7.68 16.81 10.21
CA ILE A 119 9.05 16.76 10.75
C ILE A 119 9.81 18.01 10.32
N ALA A 120 10.61 18.57 11.24
CA ALA A 120 11.59 19.60 10.95
C ALA A 120 12.97 19.19 11.46
N LYS A 121 14.04 19.65 10.81
CA LYS A 121 15.38 19.59 11.39
C LYS A 121 15.52 20.66 12.47
N ALA A 122 16.12 20.30 13.62
CA ALA A 122 16.34 21.18 14.77
C ALA A 122 17.46 22.20 14.53
#